data_AF-A0A829H3S8-F1
#
_entry.id   AF-A0A829H3S8-F1
#
_cell.length_a   1.000
_cell.length_b   1.000
_cell.length_c   1.000
_cell.angle_alpha   90.00
_cell.angle_beta   90.00
_cell.angle_gamma   90.00
#
_symmetry.space_group_name_H-M   'P 1'
#
loop_
_entity.id
_entity.type
_entity.pdbx_description
1 polymer ?
#
loop_
_entity_poly.entity_id
_entity_poly.type
_entity_poly.pdbx_seq_one_letter_code
_entity_poly.pdbx_strand_id
1 'polypeptide(L)'
;MANRKRVSISEKNIPNPATYDSLFKNEGSTQRIENADKKEERESSKDVQKKLHRFEDIKAYYLNFDRKKQISTYMPRALQIKLKSKAAAENMTLSQFLLNLILSQGLTDQEIKEAYQYEIDHPEINK
;
A
#
# COMPACT_ATOMS: atom_id res chain seq x y z
N MET A 1 36.76 35.01 -22.08
CA MET A 1 36.17 33.80 -21.45
C MET A 1 36.77 33.65 -20.06
N ALA A 2 35.97 33.69 -19.00
CA ALA A 2 36.46 33.67 -17.62
C ALA A 2 36.70 32.23 -17.16
N ASN A 3 37.95 31.91 -16.82
CA ASN A 3 38.36 30.63 -16.25
C ASN A 3 37.81 30.48 -14.81
N ARG A 4 36.78 29.66 -14.61
CA ARG A 4 36.30 29.28 -13.27
C ARG A 4 37.00 27.99 -12.83
N LYS A 5 38.00 28.10 -11.96
CA LYS A 5 38.59 26.94 -11.27
C LYS A 5 37.55 26.33 -10.33
N ARG A 6 37.44 24.99 -10.32
CA ARG A 6 36.61 24.25 -9.36
C ARG A 6 37.22 24.39 -7.96
N VAL A 7 36.42 24.82 -6.99
CA VAL A 7 36.79 24.91 -5.56
C VAL A 7 36.21 23.70 -4.84
N SER A 8 36.98 23.05 -3.98
CA SER A 8 36.55 21.90 -3.18
C SER A 8 35.57 22.32 -2.09
N ILE A 9 34.64 21.43 -1.74
CA ILE A 9 33.54 21.70 -0.79
C ILE A 9 34.08 21.94 0.64
N SER A 10 35.31 21.51 0.92
CA SER A 10 36.02 21.72 2.18
C SER A 10 36.37 23.18 2.47
N GLU A 11 36.34 24.07 1.46
CA GLU A 11 36.62 25.50 1.63
C GLU A 11 35.34 26.36 1.71
N LYS A 12 34.15 25.75 1.64
CA LYS A 12 32.91 26.47 1.90
C LYS A 12 32.72 26.60 3.41
N ASN A 13 32.57 27.83 3.90
CA ASN A 13 32.03 28.10 5.23
C ASN A 13 30.60 27.55 5.29
N ILE A 14 30.47 26.30 5.72
CA ILE A 14 29.17 25.66 5.98
C ILE A 14 28.70 26.21 7.34
N PRO A 15 27.55 26.89 7.41
CA PRO A 15 27.00 27.32 8.68
C PRO A 15 26.75 26.12 9.62
N ASN A 16 27.06 26.31 10.89
CA ASN A 16 27.05 25.31 11.95
C ASN A 16 25.73 24.49 11.96
N PRO A 17 25.76 23.14 12.11
CA PRO A 17 24.56 22.29 12.06
C PRO A 17 23.42 22.67 13.01
N ALA A 18 23.68 23.44 14.07
CA ALA A 18 22.67 23.98 14.98
C ALA A 18 21.66 24.94 14.32
N THR A 19 21.96 25.44 13.12
CA THR A 19 21.05 26.34 12.37
C THR A 19 19.88 25.59 11.73
N TYR A 20 20.04 24.29 11.42
CA TYR A 20 18.97 23.47 10.81
C TYR A 20 17.91 23.04 11.82
N ASP A 21 18.29 22.87 13.08
CA ASP A 21 17.41 22.43 14.17
C ASP A 21 16.51 23.57 14.70
N SER A 22 16.64 24.77 14.13
CA SER A 22 15.81 25.94 14.45
C SER A 22 14.60 26.11 13.53
N LEU A 23 14.47 25.31 12.47
CA LEU A 23 13.31 25.33 11.57
C LEU A 23 12.11 24.53 12.11
N PHE A 24 12.29 23.75 13.17
CA PHE A 24 11.26 22.89 13.77
C PHE A 24 11.07 23.14 15.27
N LYS A 25 11.42 24.34 15.76
CA LYS A 25 11.07 24.75 17.12
C LYS A 25 9.58 25.09 17.19
N ASN A 26 8.78 24.09 17.55
CA ASN A 26 7.41 24.28 18.00
C ASN A 26 7.43 24.86 19.41
N GLU A 27 7.14 26.16 19.53
CA GLU A 27 6.71 26.75 20.79
C GLU A 27 5.28 27.28 20.66
N GLY A 28 4.37 26.82 21.52
CA GLY A 28 3.24 27.63 21.97
C GLY A 28 1.81 27.09 21.86
N SER A 29 1.52 25.98 22.55
CA SER A 29 0.30 25.68 23.36
C SER A 29 -1.17 25.82 22.86
N THR A 30 -2.01 24.99 23.50
CA THR A 30 -3.49 24.93 23.62
C THR A 30 -4.16 24.05 22.56
N GLN A 31 -4.70 22.85 22.84
CA GLN A 31 -5.64 22.50 23.90
C GLN A 31 -5.43 21.06 24.41
N ARG A 32 -5.45 20.89 25.73
CA ARG A 32 -5.80 19.64 26.41
C ARG A 32 -7.27 19.34 26.06
N ILE A 33 -7.53 18.26 25.35
CA ILE A 33 -8.85 17.62 25.38
C ILE A 33 -8.66 16.33 26.18
N GLU A 34 -9.08 16.40 27.44
CA GLU A 34 -9.43 15.23 28.22
C GLU A 34 -10.65 14.60 27.54
N ASN A 35 -10.46 13.52 26.80
CA ASN A 35 -11.53 12.55 26.59
C ASN A 35 -11.14 11.31 27.37
N ALA A 36 -11.66 11.26 28.59
CA ALA A 36 -11.99 10.01 29.22
C ALA A 36 -13.08 9.36 28.36
N ASP A 37 -12.73 8.28 27.66
CA ASP A 37 -13.69 7.20 27.49
C ASP A 37 -13.01 5.87 27.80
N LYS A 38 -13.58 5.28 28.85
CA LYS A 38 -13.35 3.93 29.30
C LYS A 38 -13.70 2.96 28.16
N LYS A 39 -12.99 1.83 28.17
CA LYS A 39 -13.53 0.50 27.85
C LYS A 39 -14.58 0.44 26.74
N GLU A 40 -14.09 0.14 25.54
CA GLU A 40 -14.61 -1.00 24.77
C GLU A 40 -13.34 -1.77 24.35
N GLU A 41 -12.81 -2.67 25.18
CA GLU A 41 -13.22 -4.08 25.15
C GLU A 41 -13.54 -4.49 23.71
N ARG A 42 -12.57 -5.06 23.00
CA ARG A 42 -12.67 -6.49 22.65
C ARG A 42 -13.97 -6.87 21.92
N GLU A 43 -14.45 -6.04 21.00
CA GLU A 43 -15.49 -6.43 20.04
C GLU A 43 -14.98 -6.34 18.61
N SER A 44 -14.11 -7.28 18.24
CA SER A 44 -14.07 -7.71 16.83
C SER A 44 -13.76 -9.20 16.71
N SER A 45 -13.94 -9.95 17.80
CA SER A 45 -13.78 -11.40 17.83
C SER A 45 -15.12 -12.13 17.67
N LYS A 46 -16.21 -11.41 17.36
CA LYS A 46 -17.56 -11.97 17.22
C LYS A 46 -18.46 -11.25 16.20
N ASP A 47 -17.92 -10.45 15.30
CA ASP A 47 -18.64 -10.27 14.04
C ASP A 47 -18.46 -11.55 13.26
N VAL A 48 -19.51 -12.36 13.23
CA VAL A 48 -19.73 -13.33 12.17
C VAL A 48 -19.53 -12.53 10.88
N GLN A 49 -18.34 -12.63 10.29
CA GLN A 49 -17.97 -11.95 9.05
C GLN A 49 -19.12 -12.21 8.10
N LYS A 50 -19.91 -11.18 7.81
CA LYS A 50 -21.09 -11.31 6.99
C LYS A 50 -20.58 -11.75 5.62
N LYS A 51 -20.72 -13.05 5.33
CA LYS A 51 -20.16 -13.66 4.11
C LYS A 51 -20.69 -12.87 2.93
N LEU A 52 -19.78 -12.36 2.11
CA LEU A 52 -20.17 -11.67 0.88
C LEU A 52 -20.75 -12.71 -0.07
N HIS A 53 -21.99 -12.50 -0.52
CA HIS A 53 -22.68 -13.42 -1.44
C HIS A 53 -22.70 -12.89 -2.88
N ARG A 54 -22.67 -11.57 -3.07
CA ARG A 54 -22.64 -10.96 -4.40
C ARG A 54 -21.22 -10.97 -4.95
N PHE A 55 -21.10 -11.35 -6.21
CA PHE A 55 -19.80 -11.42 -6.88
C PHE A 55 -19.09 -10.06 -6.95
N GLU A 56 -19.83 -8.99 -7.22
CA GLU A 56 -19.27 -7.63 -7.30
C GLU A 56 -18.62 -7.21 -5.97
N ASP A 57 -19.24 -7.56 -4.85
CA ASP A 57 -18.71 -7.26 -3.52
C ASP A 57 -17.46 -8.09 -3.22
N ILE A 58 -17.44 -9.38 -3.61
CA ILE A 58 -16.25 -10.25 -3.48
C ILE A 58 -15.10 -9.73 -4.35
N LYS A 59 -15.40 -9.24 -5.55
CA LYS A 59 -14.39 -8.64 -6.43
C LYS A 59 -13.83 -7.36 -5.83
N ALA A 60 -14.68 -6.49 -5.28
CA ALA A 60 -14.26 -5.28 -4.59
C ALA A 60 -13.43 -5.60 -3.33
N TYR A 61 -13.76 -6.69 -2.62
CA TYR A 61 -12.96 -7.19 -1.50
C TYR A 61 -11.52 -7.51 -1.94
N TYR A 62 -11.33 -8.30 -2.99
CA TYR A 62 -9.99 -8.65 -3.46
C TYR A 62 -9.19 -7.44 -3.96
N LEU A 63 -9.84 -6.47 -4.60
CA LEU A 63 -9.18 -5.24 -5.06
C LEU A 63 -8.62 -4.39 -3.90
N ASN A 64 -9.37 -4.33 -2.80
CA ASN A 64 -9.04 -3.54 -1.62
C ASN A 64 -8.40 -4.38 -0.49
N PHE A 65 -8.02 -5.62 -0.77
CA PHE A 65 -7.51 -6.51 0.26
C PHE A 65 -6.14 -6.07 0.76
N ASP A 66 -6.03 -5.71 2.04
CA ASP A 66 -4.80 -5.14 2.60
C ASP A 66 -3.70 -6.19 2.88
N ARG A 67 -4.07 -7.43 3.18
CA ARG A 67 -3.11 -8.49 3.57
C ARG A 67 -2.49 -9.17 2.36
N LYS A 68 -1.65 -8.44 1.62
CA LYS A 68 -1.00 -8.94 0.40
C LYS A 68 0.28 -9.70 0.74
N LYS A 69 0.44 -10.91 0.19
CA LYS A 69 1.72 -11.64 0.19
C LYS A 69 2.54 -11.22 -1.03
N GLN A 70 3.84 -10.96 -0.83
CA GLN A 70 4.74 -10.65 -1.94
C GLN A 70 5.06 -11.93 -2.71
N ILE A 71 4.83 -11.90 -4.03
CA ILE A 71 5.14 -13.01 -4.94
C ILE A 71 6.22 -12.54 -5.92
N SER A 72 7.27 -13.36 -6.08
CA SER A 72 8.28 -13.16 -7.13
C SER A 72 8.02 -14.15 -8.27
N THR A 73 7.93 -13.63 -9.49
CA THR A 73 7.67 -14.45 -10.69
C THR A 73 8.63 -14.06 -11.80
N TYR A 74 9.20 -15.07 -12.45
CA TYR A 74 10.07 -14.87 -13.61
C TYR A 74 9.24 -14.72 -14.88
N MET A 75 9.57 -13.72 -15.69
CA MET A 75 8.89 -13.43 -16.96
C MET A 75 9.89 -12.93 -18.01
N PRO A 76 9.72 -13.26 -19.30
CA PRO A 76 10.49 -12.65 -20.37
C PRO A 76 10.44 -11.12 -20.33
N ARG A 77 11.61 -10.47 -20.47
CA ARG A 77 11.76 -9.01 -20.37
C ARG A 77 10.80 -8.25 -21.30
N ALA A 78 10.60 -8.74 -22.51
CA ALA A 78 9.71 -8.10 -23.48
C ALA A 78 8.26 -8.01 -22.98
N LEU A 79 7.75 -9.08 -22.36
CA LEU A 79 6.40 -9.11 -21.78
C LEU A 79 6.31 -8.22 -20.54
N GLN A 80 7.33 -8.25 -19.69
CA GLN A 80 7.38 -7.42 -18.48
C GLN A 80 7.31 -5.92 -18.82
N ILE A 81 8.03 -5.48 -19.87
CA ILE A 81 7.99 -4.09 -20.33
C ILE A 81 6.59 -3.72 -20.83
N LYS A 82 5.96 -4.60 -21.63
CA LYS A 82 4.60 -4.36 -22.15
C LYS A 82 3.57 -4.26 -21.02
N LEU A 83 3.62 -5.14 -20.03
CA LEU A 83 2.71 -5.10 -18.89
C LEU A 83 2.92 -3.84 -18.05
N LYS A 84 4.17 -3.46 -17.76
CA LYS A 84 4.48 -2.21 -17.06
C LYS A 84 3.95 -0.98 -17.82
N SER A 85 4.07 -0.95 -19.15
CA SER A 85 3.56 0.15 -19.96
C SER A 85 2.03 0.26 -19.92
N LYS A 86 1.32 -0.89 -19.91
CA LYS A 86 -0.15 -0.91 -19.77
C LYS A 86 -0.58 -0.45 -18.38
N ALA A 87 0.07 -0.95 -17.33
CA ALA A 87 -0.19 -0.52 -15.97
C ALA A 87 0.01 1.00 -15.80
N ALA A 88 1.09 1.54 -16.38
CA ALA A 88 1.35 2.98 -16.36
C ALA A 88 0.29 3.79 -17.12
N ALA A 89 -0.22 3.29 -18.25
CA ALA A 89 -1.30 3.95 -19.00
C ALA A 89 -2.60 4.05 -18.20
N GLU A 90 -2.86 3.11 -17.30
CA GLU A 90 -4.03 3.10 -16.41
C GLU A 90 -3.77 3.76 -15.05
N ASN A 91 -2.60 4.38 -14.84
CA ASN A 91 -2.16 4.95 -13.56
C ASN A 91 -2.16 3.95 -12.39
N MET A 92 -1.87 2.68 -12.68
CA MET A 92 -1.84 1.60 -11.69
C MET A 92 -0.42 1.06 -11.48
N THR A 93 -0.18 0.50 -10.30
CA THR A 93 1.01 -0.33 -10.09
C THR A 93 0.91 -1.63 -10.90
N LEU A 94 2.05 -2.24 -11.25
CA LEU A 94 2.05 -3.51 -11.98
C LEU A 94 1.25 -4.60 -11.24
N SER A 95 1.36 -4.65 -9.91
CA SER A 95 0.63 -5.61 -9.07
C SER A 95 -0.88 -5.40 -9.12
N GLN A 96 -1.35 -4.14 -9.03
CA GLN A 96 -2.78 -3.82 -9.18
C GLN A 96 -3.30 -4.14 -10.57
N PHE A 97 -2.53 -3.80 -11.61
CA PHE A 97 -2.89 -4.12 -12.98
C PHE A 97 -3.04 -5.63 -13.21
N LEU A 98 -2.08 -6.42 -12.71
CA LEU A 98 -2.15 -7.88 -12.80
C LEU A 98 -3.32 -8.46 -12.00
N LEU A 99 -3.58 -7.93 -10.80
CA LEU A 99 -4.73 -8.35 -10.00
C LEU A 99 -6.05 -8.07 -10.72
N ASN A 100 -6.20 -6.87 -11.30
CA ASN A 100 -7.37 -6.51 -12.10
C ASN A 100 -7.55 -7.45 -13.29
N LEU A 101 -6.46 -7.77 -13.99
CA LEU A 101 -6.46 -8.68 -15.12
C LEU A 101 -6.91 -10.09 -14.70
N ILE A 102 -6.39 -10.59 -13.58
CA ILE A 102 -6.78 -11.90 -13.04
C ILE A 102 -8.26 -11.93 -12.66
N LEU A 103 -8.75 -10.92 -11.95
CA LEU A 103 -10.16 -10.83 -11.51
C LEU A 103 -11.16 -10.51 -12.63
N SER A 104 -10.69 -10.17 -13.83
CA SER A 104 -11.55 -9.83 -14.97
C SER A 104 -11.47 -10.84 -16.10
N GLN A 105 -10.32 -11.47 -16.31
CA GLN A 105 -10.05 -12.32 -17.47
C GLN A 105 -9.31 -13.61 -17.12
N GLY A 106 -8.62 -13.66 -15.99
CA GLY A 106 -7.79 -14.81 -15.61
C GLY A 106 -8.56 -15.92 -14.89
N LEU A 107 -9.49 -15.55 -14.02
CA LEU A 107 -10.34 -16.47 -13.26
C LEU A 107 -11.81 -16.25 -13.59
N THR A 108 -12.57 -17.33 -13.55
CA THR A 108 -14.03 -17.30 -13.66
C THR A 108 -14.67 -16.80 -12.36
N ASP A 109 -15.89 -16.27 -12.47
CA ASP A 109 -16.66 -15.83 -11.31
C ASP A 109 -16.83 -16.92 -10.24
N GLN A 110 -16.92 -18.19 -10.68
CA GLN A 110 -17.07 -19.33 -9.78
C GLN A 110 -15.76 -19.61 -9.01
N GLU A 111 -14.62 -19.65 -9.69
CA GLU A 111 -13.32 -19.86 -9.05
C GLU A 111 -13.00 -18.77 -8.02
N ILE A 112 -13.34 -17.50 -8.33
CA ILE A 112 -13.15 -16.38 -7.40
C ILE A 112 -14.05 -16.53 -6.16
N LYS A 113 -15.31 -16.97 -6.33
CA LYS A 113 -16.23 -17.23 -5.21
C LYS A 113 -15.75 -18.39 -4.35
N GLU A 114 -15.28 -19.47 -4.97
CA GLU A 114 -14.76 -20.63 -4.27
C GLU A 114 -13.49 -20.29 -3.47
N ALA A 115 -12.58 -19.52 -4.05
CA ALA A 115 -11.39 -19.02 -3.35
C ALA A 115 -11.76 -18.16 -2.13
N TYR A 116 -12.72 -17.24 -2.29
CA TYR A 116 -13.22 -16.42 -1.18
C TYR A 116 -13.86 -17.28 -0.09
N GLN A 117 -14.71 -18.23 -0.46
CA GLN A 117 -15.35 -19.12 0.48
C GLN A 117 -14.33 -19.94 1.27
N TYR A 118 -13.31 -20.44 0.58
CA TYR A 118 -12.20 -21.18 1.18
C TYR A 118 -11.42 -20.35 2.20
N GLU A 119 -11.07 -19.10 1.87
CA GLU A 119 -10.36 -18.19 2.78
C GLU A 119 -11.17 -17.86 4.04
N ILE A 120 -12.48 -17.69 3.91
CA ILE A 120 -13.38 -17.42 5.06
C ILE A 120 -13.54 -18.66 5.94
N ASP A 121 -13.65 -19.85 5.35
CA ASP A 121 -13.81 -21.09 6.10
C ASP A 121 -12.51 -21.56 6.76
N HIS A 122 -11.34 -21.11 6.26
CA HIS A 122 -10.01 -21.48 6.77
C HIS A 122 -9.19 -20.23 7.18
N PRO A 123 -9.63 -19.47 8.21
CA PRO A 123 -8.99 -18.22 8.60
C PRO A 123 -7.55 -18.39 9.12
N GLU A 124 -7.12 -19.62 9.43
CA GLU A 124 -5.79 -19.93 9.94
C GLU A 124 -4.68 -19.82 8.89
N ILE A 125 -5.02 -19.95 7.60
CA ILE A 125 -4.06 -19.89 6.48
C ILE A 125 -3.50 -18.47 6.27
N ASN A 126 -4.21 -17.47 6.80
CA ASN A 126 -3.93 -16.04 6.63
C ASN A 126 -3.34 -15.37 7.88
N LYS A 127 -2.87 -16.16 8.86
CA LYS A 127 -2.08 -15.68 10.02
C LYS A 127 -0.60 -15.57 9.71
#